data_AF-A0A832CFT9-F1
#
_entry.id   AF-A0A832CFT9-F1
#
_cell.length_a   1.000
_cell.length_b   1.000
_cell.length_c   1.000
_cell.angle_alpha   90.00
_cell.angle_beta   90.00
_cell.angle_gamma   90.00
#
_symmetry.space_group_name_H-M   'P 1'
#
loop_
_entity.id
_entity.type
_entity.pdbx_description
1 polymer ?
#
loop_
_entity_poly.entity_id
_entity_poly.type
_entity_poly.pdbx_seq_one_letter_code
_entity_poly.pdbx_strand_id
1 'polypeptide(L)'
;MAETKSPPKGESTLYGWAFRTGKLILNRFEEIYGVDRAEKRMYTWLLNLRSEDLPARFRRQLVNLIVETKLEDVSFPTEVREERAWSIDEYYRYSTAILAGFHDAIQAWRKERGKVSGKEGKEGEGGD
;
A
#
# COMPACT_ATOMS: atom_id res chain seq x y z
N MET A 1 2.07 -18.01 33.08
CA MET A 1 2.76 -18.15 31.78
C MET A 1 1.68 -18.12 30.72
N ALA A 2 1.60 -17.04 29.93
CA ALA A 2 0.64 -16.94 28.85
C ALA A 2 1.33 -17.43 27.57
N GLU A 3 0.90 -18.57 27.05
CA GLU A 3 1.29 -19.04 25.72
C GLU A 3 0.76 -18.04 24.67
N THR A 4 1.67 -17.27 24.09
CA THR A 4 1.38 -16.47 22.90
C THR A 4 1.26 -17.41 21.71
N LYS A 5 0.05 -17.91 21.50
CA LYS A 5 -0.35 -18.65 20.30
C LYS A 5 -0.02 -17.79 19.07
N SER A 6 0.93 -18.21 18.25
CA SER A 6 1.24 -17.55 16.99
C SER A 6 -0.03 -17.48 16.12
N PRO A 7 -0.28 -16.36 15.42
CA PRO A 7 -1.47 -16.22 14.60
C PRO A 7 -1.50 -17.28 13.49
N PRO A 8 -2.69 -17.76 13.09
CA PRO A 8 -2.85 -18.79 12.09
C PRO A 8 -2.24 -18.35 10.75
N LYS A 9 -1.53 -19.27 10.07
CA LYS A 9 -1.01 -19.10 8.70
C LYS A 9 -2.18 -18.76 7.77
N GLY A 10 -2.37 -17.48 7.47
CA GLY A 10 -3.40 -17.01 6.52
C GLY A 10 -3.92 -15.60 6.79
N GLU A 11 -3.84 -15.10 8.03
CA GLU A 11 -4.22 -13.72 8.31
C GLU A 11 -3.08 -12.78 7.92
N SER A 12 -3.16 -12.25 6.70
CA SER A 12 -2.26 -11.17 6.33
C SER A 12 -2.55 -9.96 7.21
N THR A 13 -1.56 -9.49 7.96
CA THR A 13 -1.69 -8.30 8.80
C THR A 13 -2.20 -7.10 7.97
N LEU A 14 -2.89 -6.14 8.59
CA LEU A 14 -3.32 -4.91 7.90
C LEU A 14 -2.17 -4.20 7.18
N TYR A 15 -0.98 -4.20 7.79
CA TYR A 15 0.25 -3.73 7.15
C TYR A 15 0.56 -4.51 5.87
N GLY A 16 0.60 -5.85 5.95
CA GLY A 16 0.94 -6.70 4.80
C GLY A 16 -0.10 -6.59 3.68
N TRP A 17 -1.38 -6.46 4.02
CA TRP A 17 -2.43 -6.14 3.07
C TRP A 17 -2.18 -4.78 2.40
N ALA A 18 -1.98 -3.72 3.19
CA ALA A 18 -1.75 -2.38 2.66
C ALA A 18 -0.51 -2.32 1.77
N PHE A 19 0.57 -3.02 2.13
CA PHE A 19 1.77 -3.13 1.30
C PHE A 19 1.47 -3.76 -0.08
N ARG A 20 0.79 -4.92 -0.11
CA ARG A 20 0.47 -5.61 -1.36
C ARG A 20 -0.50 -4.79 -2.22
N THR A 21 -1.55 -4.26 -1.60
CA THR A 21 -2.53 -3.39 -2.27
C THR A 21 -1.86 -2.13 -2.82
N GLY A 22 -0.95 -1.52 -2.06
CA GLY A 22 -0.17 -0.36 -2.50
C GLY A 22 0.66 -0.64 -3.75
N LYS A 23 1.28 -1.83 -3.86
CA LYS A 23 2.01 -2.24 -5.07
C LYS A 23 1.08 -2.39 -6.28
N LEU A 24 -0.11 -2.98 -6.09
CA LEU A 24 -1.10 -3.11 -7.17
C LEU A 24 -1.58 -1.74 -7.66
N ILE A 25 -1.86 -0.82 -6.74
CA ILE A 25 -2.24 0.56 -7.05
C ILE A 25 -1.13 1.26 -7.85
N LEU A 26 0.13 1.15 -7.41
CA LEU A 26 1.27 1.78 -8.09
C LEU A 26 1.46 1.24 -9.51
N ASN A 27 1.40 -0.07 -9.70
CA ASN A 27 1.46 -0.67 -11.03
C ASN A 27 0.32 -0.16 -11.92
N ARG A 28 -0.90 -0.08 -11.38
CA ARG A 28 -2.05 0.43 -12.12
C ARG A 28 -1.90 1.91 -12.49
N PHE A 29 -1.39 2.72 -11.58
CA PHE A 29 -1.10 4.13 -11.88
C PHE A 29 0.01 4.29 -12.90
N GLU A 30 1.03 3.45 -12.87
CA GLU A 30 2.10 3.46 -13.85
C GLU A 30 1.56 3.15 -15.25
N GLU A 31 0.70 2.15 -15.38
CA GLU A 31 0.02 1.82 -16.65
C GLU A 31 -0.78 2.99 -17.22
N ILE A 32 -1.47 3.75 -16.36
CA ILE A 32 -2.37 4.84 -16.80
C ILE A 32 -1.63 6.16 -17.01
N TYR A 33 -0.66 6.48 -16.15
CA TYR A 33 -0.08 7.83 -16.03
C TYR A 33 1.42 7.90 -16.30
N GLY A 34 2.12 6.76 -16.33
CA GLY A 34 3.58 6.65 -16.37
C GLY A 34 4.25 6.73 -14.99
N VAL A 35 5.50 6.27 -14.93
CA VAL A 35 6.31 6.10 -13.70
C VAL A 35 6.29 7.34 -12.80
N ASP A 36 6.71 8.50 -13.30
CA ASP A 36 6.84 9.71 -12.48
C ASP A 36 5.52 10.20 -11.88
N ARG A 37 4.41 9.99 -12.60
CA ARG A 37 3.07 10.41 -12.13
C ARG A 37 2.46 9.40 -11.18
N ALA A 38 2.81 8.12 -11.30
CA ALA A 38 2.34 7.08 -10.40
C ALA A 38 2.80 7.31 -8.95
N GLU A 39 4.10 7.56 -8.76
CA GLU A 39 4.68 7.85 -7.45
C GLU A 39 4.04 9.09 -6.82
N LYS A 40 3.99 10.21 -7.56
CA LYS A 40 3.40 11.46 -7.08
C LYS A 40 1.94 11.27 -6.66
N ARG A 41 1.15 10.54 -7.45
CA ARG A 41 -0.26 10.31 -7.15
C ARG A 41 -0.46 9.45 -5.90
N MET A 42 0.37 8.42 -5.72
CA MET A 42 0.35 7.60 -4.51
C MET A 42 0.77 8.39 -3.25
N TYR A 43 1.75 9.29 -3.34
CA TYR A 43 2.09 10.18 -2.22
C TYR A 43 0.95 11.14 -1.88
N THR A 44 0.28 11.72 -2.88
CA THR A 44 -0.89 12.57 -2.63
C THR A 44 -1.98 11.80 -1.88
N TRP A 45 -2.23 10.55 -2.27
CA TRP A 45 -3.16 9.67 -1.55
C TRP A 45 -2.75 9.43 -0.10
N LEU A 46 -1.46 9.14 0.13
CA LEU A 46 -0.93 8.92 1.47
C LEU A 46 -1.05 10.17 2.36
N LEU A 47 -0.77 11.36 1.81
CA LEU A 47 -0.90 12.63 2.52
C LEU A 47 -2.37 12.93 2.88
N ASN A 48 -3.28 12.70 1.94
CA ASN A 48 -4.72 12.89 2.18
C ASN A 48 -5.22 11.96 3.30
N LEU A 49 -4.87 10.67 3.24
CA LEU A 49 -5.24 9.72 4.29
C LEU A 49 -4.65 10.11 5.65
N ARG A 50 -3.38 10.52 5.69
CA ARG A 50 -2.73 10.95 6.93
C ARG A 50 -3.39 12.19 7.55
N SER A 51 -3.97 13.06 6.73
CA SER A 51 -4.63 14.29 7.19
C SER A 51 -6.02 14.07 7.78
N GLU A 52 -6.57 12.86 7.69
CA GLU A 52 -7.87 12.54 8.27
C GLU A 52 -7.74 12.25 9.75
N ASP A 53 -8.38 13.05 10.61
CA ASP A 53 -8.37 12.81 12.06
C ASP A 53 -9.56 11.98 12.55
N LEU A 54 -10.56 11.77 11.68
CA LEU A 54 -11.78 11.04 12.02
C LEU A 54 -11.73 9.61 11.46
N PRO A 55 -11.90 8.56 12.30
CA PRO A 55 -11.80 7.16 11.86
C PRO A 55 -12.72 6.83 10.68
N ALA A 56 -13.97 7.31 10.73
CA ALA A 56 -14.95 7.08 9.68
C ALA A 56 -14.55 7.76 8.36
N ARG A 57 -13.95 8.96 8.42
CA ARG A 57 -13.49 9.67 7.22
C ARG A 57 -12.26 9.00 6.62
N PHE A 58 -11.28 8.65 7.45
CA PHE A 58 -10.10 7.88 7.03
C PHE A 58 -10.51 6.62 6.28
N ARG A 59 -11.39 5.82 6.89
CA ARG A 59 -11.85 4.56 6.29
C ARG A 59 -12.61 4.77 4.98
N ARG A 60 -13.50 5.76 4.93
CA ARG A 60 -14.23 6.10 3.70
C ARG A 60 -13.28 6.54 2.59
N GLN A 61 -12.30 7.39 2.91
CA GLN A 61 -11.27 7.78 1.94
C GLN A 61 -10.49 6.57 1.47
N LEU A 62 -10.02 5.71 2.36
CA LEU A 62 -9.28 4.49 1.99
C LEU A 62 -10.05 3.62 1.00
N VAL A 63 -11.34 3.37 1.27
CA VAL A 63 -12.21 2.59 0.38
C VAL A 63 -12.38 3.29 -0.96
N ASN A 64 -12.68 4.59 -0.97
CA ASN A 64 -12.87 5.36 -2.20
C ASN A 64 -11.62 5.31 -3.09
N LEU A 65 -10.43 5.52 -2.52
CA LEU A 65 -9.17 5.46 -3.24
C LEU A 65 -8.97 4.08 -3.87
N ILE A 66 -9.21 3.00 -3.11
CA ILE A 66 -9.07 1.64 -3.66
C ILE A 66 -10.08 1.38 -4.78
N VAL A 67 -11.35 1.77 -4.62
CA VAL A 67 -12.38 1.60 -5.67
C VAL A 67 -12.05 2.41 -6.93
N GLU A 68 -11.52 3.63 -6.79
CA GLU A 68 -11.11 4.46 -7.93
C GLU A 68 -10.05 3.80 -8.82
N THR A 69 -9.22 2.92 -8.26
CA THR A 69 -8.23 2.17 -9.05
C THR A 69 -8.80 1.06 -9.92
N LYS A 70 -10.06 0.66 -9.68
CA LYS A 70 -10.74 -0.44 -10.38
C LYS A 70 -9.93 -1.75 -10.36
N LEU A 71 -9.27 -2.05 -9.25
CA LEU A 71 -8.56 -3.30 -9.07
C LEU A 71 -9.58 -4.42 -8.80
N GLU A 72 -9.54 -5.49 -9.61
CA GLU A 72 -10.44 -6.64 -9.48
C GLU A 72 -10.00 -7.60 -8.35
N ASP A 73 -8.70 -7.62 -8.04
CA ASP A 73 -8.08 -8.61 -7.13
C ASP A 73 -7.82 -8.08 -5.69
N VAL A 74 -8.54 -7.04 -5.25
CA VAL A 74 -8.36 -6.47 -3.90
C VAL A 74 -9.56 -6.78 -3.01
N SER A 75 -9.39 -7.77 -2.13
CA SER A 75 -10.31 -8.01 -1.03
C SER A 75 -9.99 -7.08 0.15
N PHE A 76 -11.00 -6.42 0.71
CA PHE A 76 -10.83 -5.64 1.93
C PHE A 76 -10.74 -6.55 3.17
N PRO A 77 -9.78 -6.29 4.08
CA PRO A 77 -9.70 -6.99 5.36
C PRO A 77 -10.91 -6.61 6.22
N THR A 78 -11.27 -7.50 7.15
CA THR A 78 -12.48 -7.38 7.97
C THR A 78 -12.56 -6.02 8.68
N GLU A 79 -11.44 -5.54 9.20
CA GLU A 79 -11.33 -4.25 9.89
C GLU A 79 -11.73 -3.07 9.00
N VAL A 80 -11.48 -3.15 7.68
CA VAL A 80 -11.83 -2.11 6.70
C VAL A 80 -13.23 -2.34 6.11
N ARG A 81 -13.71 -3.58 6.08
CA ARG A 81 -14.99 -3.95 5.46
C ARG A 81 -16.20 -3.78 6.39
N GLU A 82 -16.08 -4.11 7.68
CA GLU A 82 -17.21 -4.10 8.63
C GLU A 82 -17.69 -2.70 8.98
N GLU A 83 -18.97 -2.37 8.88
CA GLU A 83 -19.54 -1.03 9.19
C GLU A 83 -19.38 -0.57 10.66
N ARG A 84 -18.83 -1.42 11.53
CA ARG A 84 -18.54 -1.09 12.92
C ARG A 84 -17.60 0.12 13.02
N ALA A 85 -17.93 1.03 13.95
CA ALA A 85 -17.03 2.12 14.32
C ALA A 85 -15.76 1.59 14.99
N TRP A 86 -14.61 2.10 14.57
CA TRP A 86 -13.34 1.85 15.26
C TRP A 86 -13.28 2.68 16.54
N SER A 87 -12.77 2.07 17.61
CA SER A 87 -12.33 2.85 18.78
C SER A 87 -11.15 3.76 18.41
N ILE A 88 -10.80 4.70 19.29
CA ILE A 88 -9.63 5.58 19.10
C ILE A 88 -8.35 4.75 19.00
N ASP A 89 -8.17 3.75 19.86
CA ASP A 89 -6.98 2.89 19.85
C ASP A 89 -6.89 2.05 18.58
N GLU A 90 -8.03 1.51 18.13
CA GLU A 90 -8.13 0.79 16.87
C GLU A 90 -7.78 1.69 15.70
N TYR A 91 -8.30 2.91 15.69
CA TYR A 91 -8.00 3.88 14.66
C TYR A 91 -6.51 4.16 14.56
N TYR A 92 -5.83 4.47 15.67
CA TYR A 92 -4.38 4.72 15.64
C TYR A 92 -3.60 3.49 15.18
N ARG A 93 -3.96 2.29 15.65
CA ARG A 93 -3.28 1.05 15.25
C ARG A 93 -3.48 0.73 13.77
N TYR A 94 -4.71 0.79 13.28
CA TYR A 94 -5.05 0.42 11.90
C TYR A 94 -4.54 1.47 10.91
N SER A 95 -4.76 2.76 11.18
CA SER A 95 -4.25 3.83 10.32
C SER A 95 -2.72 3.79 10.22
N THR A 96 -2.01 3.61 11.34
CA THR A 96 -0.54 3.47 11.33
C THR A 96 -0.09 2.28 10.48
N ALA A 97 -0.70 1.11 10.65
CA ALA A 97 -0.35 -0.08 9.88
C ALA A 97 -0.60 0.10 8.38
N ILE A 98 -1.73 0.72 8.00
CA ILE A 98 -2.11 0.96 6.61
C ILE A 98 -1.19 1.99 5.97
N LEU A 99 -0.96 3.13 6.64
CA LEU A 99 -0.07 4.19 6.16
C LEU A 99 1.37 3.68 5.99
N ALA A 100 1.87 2.91 6.96
CA ALA A 100 3.20 2.31 6.88
C ALA A 100 3.30 1.32 5.71
N GLY A 101 2.30 0.46 5.53
CA GLY A 101 2.27 -0.50 4.42
C GLY A 101 2.28 0.19 3.06
N PHE A 102 1.47 1.24 2.88
CA PHE A 102 1.48 2.03 1.65
C PHE A 102 2.79 2.77 1.42
N HIS A 103 3.36 3.38 2.47
CA HIS A 103 4.65 4.05 2.36
C HIS A 103 5.75 3.08 1.89
N ASP A 104 5.83 1.90 2.51
CA ASP A 104 6.84 0.91 2.16
C ASP A 104 6.61 0.32 0.76
N ALA A 105 5.36 0.23 0.31
CA ALA A 105 5.03 -0.16 -1.06
C ALA A 105 5.61 0.83 -2.08
N ILE A 106 5.52 2.14 -1.82
CA ILE A 106 6.13 3.18 -2.67
C ILE A 106 7.66 2.97 -2.73
N GLN A 107 8.31 2.79 -1.59
CA GLN A 107 9.76 2.59 -1.54
C GLN A 107 10.19 1.32 -2.29
N ALA A 108 9.46 0.22 -2.12
CA ALA A 108 9.72 -1.04 -2.80
C ALA A 108 9.56 -0.92 -4.31
N TRP A 109 8.46 -0.33 -4.77
CA TRP A 109 8.18 -0.10 -6.19
C TRP A 109 9.25 0.81 -6.83
N ARG A 110 9.66 1.89 -6.16
CA ARG A 110 10.74 2.77 -6.62
C ARG A 110 12.06 2.01 -6.78
N LYS A 111 12.39 1.14 -5.83
CA LYS A 111 13.61 0.30 -5.89
C LYS A 111 13.55 -0.70 -7.04
N GLU A 112 12.38 -1.24 -7.37
CA GLU A 112 12.18 -2.12 -8.52
C GLU A 112 12.46 -1.37 -9.83
N ARG A 113 11.96 -0.13 -9.99
CA ARG A 113 12.18 0.69 -11.21
C ARG A 113 13.59 1.25 -11.34
N GLY A 114 14.23 1.63 -10.23
CA GLY A 114 15.64 2.04 -10.24
C GLY A 114 16.63 0.90 -10.58
N LYS A 115 16.21 -0.37 -10.43
CA LYS A 115 17.01 -1.53 -10.86
C LYS A 115 16.85 -1.84 -12.35
N VAL A 116 15.73 -1.46 -12.97
CA VAL A 116 15.49 -1.67 -14.41
C VAL A 116 16.35 -0.70 -15.23
N SER A 117 16.46 0.57 -14.82
CA SER A 117 17.34 1.55 -15.49
C SER A 117 18.84 1.27 -15.35
N GLY A 118 19.25 0.49 -14.35
CA GLY A 118 20.66 0.12 -14.11
C GLY A 118 21.13 -1.17 -14.79
N LYS A 119 20.24 -1.93 -15.47
CA LYS A 119 20.57 -3.24 -16.05
C LYS A 119 20.77 -3.26 -17.57
N GLU A 120 20.44 -2.19 -18.29
CA GLU A 120 20.65 -2.09 -19.75
C GLU A 120 22.05 -1.58 -20.16
N GLY A 121 23.01 -1.47 -19.22
CA GLY A 121 24.34 -0.89 -19.48
C GLY A 121 25.55 -1.82 -19.33
N LYS A 122 25.36 -3.15 -19.25
CA LYS A 122 26.48 -4.10 -19.14
C LYS A 122 26.27 -5.34 -20.02
N GLU A 123 26.48 -5.16 -21.32
CA GLU A 123 26.85 -6.20 -22.32
C GLU A 123 26.98 -5.48 -23.68
N GLY A 124 28.13 -5.35 -24.33
CA GLY A 124 29.51 -5.66 -23.97
C GLY A 124 30.45 -4.77 -24.79
N GLU A 125 31.57 -4.39 -24.20
CA GLU A 125 32.73 -3.89 -24.93
C GLU A 125 33.99 -4.31 -24.16
N GLY A 126 34.89 -4.99 -24.86
CA GLY A 126 36.18 -5.50 -24.39
C GLY A 126 36.17 -7.01 -24.14
N GLY A 127 36.94 -7.85 -24.81
CA GLY A 127 38.03 -7.63 -25.77
C GLY A 127 38.84 -8.92 -25.85
N ASP A 128 39.20 -9.35 -27.06
CA ASP A 128 40.56 -9.52 -27.60
C ASP A 128 40.43 -10.03 -29.05
#